data_AF-A0A2M7CPJ5-F1
#
_entry.id   AF-A0A2M7CPJ5-F1
#
_cell.length_a   1.000
_cell.length_b   1.000
_cell.length_c   1.000
_cell.angle_alpha   90.00
_cell.angle_beta   90.00
_cell.angle_gamma   90.00
#
_symmetry.space_group_name_H-M   'P 1'
#
loop_
_entity.id
_entity.type
_entity.pdbx_description
1 polymer ?
#
loop_
_entity_poly.entity_id
_entity_poly.type
_entity_poly.pdbx_seq_one_letter_code
_entity_poly.pdbx_strand_id
1 'polypeptide(L)'
;MTETKNEKFMGTYFDRDSVVRVSRWAEILSWVVAGVYALDLLLAVGVFVLQYVRGFWAGLGPTDVFTNLLYIVERPFRGVVYFIALQAIGKALLILMDMEDNTRRAARK
;
A
#
# COMPACT_ATOMS: atom_id res chain seq x y z
N MET A 1 50.42 21.53 10.91
CA MET A 1 49.06 22.06 10.69
C MET A 1 48.31 21.06 9.83
N THR A 2 47.59 20.13 10.45
CA THR A 2 46.66 19.25 9.75
C THR A 2 45.27 19.75 10.10
N GLU A 3 44.65 20.50 9.19
CA GLU A 3 43.25 20.87 9.28
C GLU A 3 42.43 19.59 9.32
N THR A 4 41.97 19.23 10.52
CA THR A 4 40.83 18.32 10.67
C THR A 4 39.63 19.07 10.10
N LYS A 5 39.33 18.78 8.84
CA LYS A 5 38.10 19.22 8.18
C LYS A 5 36.95 18.64 8.99
N ASN A 6 36.48 19.42 9.97
CA ASN A 6 35.22 19.19 10.65
C ASN A 6 34.17 19.25 9.54
N GLU A 7 33.81 18.09 8.99
CA GLU A 7 32.63 17.94 8.16
C GLU A 7 31.45 18.31 9.06
N LYS A 8 31.15 19.60 9.01
CA LYS A 8 30.07 20.26 9.72
C LYS A 8 28.84 19.46 9.38
N PHE A 9 28.42 18.59 10.32
CA PHE A 9 27.22 17.78 10.23
C PHE A 9 26.10 18.71 9.77
N MET A 10 25.78 18.65 8.48
CA MET A 10 24.72 19.45 7.92
C MET A 10 23.45 19.00 8.62
N GLY A 11 22.77 19.96 9.23
CA GLY A 11 21.58 19.72 10.05
C GLY A 11 20.58 18.80 9.33
N THR A 12 19.88 18.03 10.14
CA THR A 12 18.75 17.13 9.82
C THR A 12 18.25 17.17 8.37
N TYR A 13 18.62 16.17 7.55
CA TYR A 13 18.11 16.04 6.18
C TYR A 13 16.60 15.71 6.15
N PHE A 14 16.10 15.01 7.18
CA PHE A 14 14.67 14.78 7.39
C PHE A 14 14.22 15.11 8.81
N ASP A 15 13.04 15.75 8.92
CA ASP A 15 12.33 15.91 10.18
C ASP A 15 11.68 14.58 10.58
N ARG A 16 12.13 14.03 11.71
CA ARG A 16 11.66 12.76 12.26
C ARG A 16 10.14 12.73 12.43
N ASP A 17 9.57 13.82 12.93
CA ASP A 17 8.14 13.88 13.23
C ASP A 17 7.32 13.83 11.93
N SER A 18 7.82 14.51 10.89
CA SER A 18 7.24 14.46 9.55
C SER A 18 7.31 13.05 8.95
N VAL A 19 8.45 12.36 9.04
CA VAL A 19 8.62 10.98 8.50
C VAL A 19 7.67 10.00 9.20
N VAL A 20 7.61 10.04 10.53
CA VAL A 20 6.72 9.17 11.32
C VAL A 20 5.25 9.47 11.00
N ARG A 21 4.89 10.74 10.84
CA ARG A 21 3.53 11.15 10.45
C ARG A 21 3.16 10.59 9.07
N VAL A 22 4.04 10.74 8.08
CA VAL A 22 3.79 10.23 6.71
C VAL A 22 3.70 8.71 6.71
N SER A 23 4.59 8.00 7.41
CA SER A 23 4.53 6.54 7.54
C SER A 23 3.20 6.08 8.13
N ARG A 24 2.70 6.76 9.16
CA ARG A 24 1.42 6.43 9.79
C ARG A 24 0.25 6.66 8.84
N TRP A 25 0.28 7.75 8.07
CA TRP A 25 -0.73 7.99 7.04
C TRP A 25 -0.68 6.95 5.92
N ALA A 26 0.52 6.52 5.48
CA ALA A 26 0.66 5.46 4.48
C ALA A 26 0.03 4.15 4.97
N GLU A 27 0.23 3.80 6.25
CA GLU A 27 -0.40 2.63 6.87
C GLU A 27 -1.93 2.76 6.93
N ILE A 28 -2.46 3.89 7.41
CA ILE A 28 -3.91 4.14 7.46
C ILE A 28 -4.51 4.06 6.05
N LEU A 29 -3.91 4.75 5.09
CA LEU A 29 -4.39 4.77 3.70
C LEU A 29 -4.34 3.38 3.07
N SER A 30 -3.36 2.54 3.41
CA SER A 30 -3.32 1.16 2.92
C SER A 30 -4.59 0.40 3.33
N TRP A 31 -4.98 0.49 4.61
CA TRP A 31 -6.19 -0.15 5.12
C TRP A 31 -7.46 0.45 4.54
N VAL A 32 -7.51 1.77 4.32
CA VAL A 32 -8.62 2.41 3.63
C VAL A 32 -8.77 1.83 2.21
N VAL A 33 -7.67 1.74 1.46
CA VAL A 33 -7.68 1.15 0.10
C VAL A 33 -8.15 -0.30 0.15
N ALA A 34 -7.62 -1.11 1.07
CA ALA A 34 -8.07 -2.49 1.24
C ALA A 34 -9.57 -2.58 1.54
N GLY A 35 -10.10 -1.71 2.41
CA GLY A 35 -11.52 -1.62 2.71
C GLY A 35 -12.38 -1.26 1.50
N VAL A 36 -11.94 -0.31 0.68
CA VAL A 36 -12.63 0.07 -0.56
C VAL A 36 -12.70 -1.10 -1.54
N TYR A 37 -11.60 -1.81 -1.76
CA TYR A 37 -11.58 -2.97 -2.67
C TYR A 37 -12.35 -4.17 -2.10
N ALA A 38 -12.38 -4.35 -0.78
CA ALA A 38 -13.22 -5.36 -0.14
C ALA A 38 -14.71 -5.05 -0.37
N LEU A 39 -15.12 -3.79 -0.23
CA LEU A 39 -16.48 -3.35 -0.52
C LEU A 39 -16.83 -3.52 -2.01
N ASP A 40 -15.92 -3.15 -2.91
CA ASP A 40 -16.07 -3.36 -4.36
C ASP A 40 -16.32 -4.83 -4.70
N LEU A 41 -15.54 -5.75 -4.10
CA LEU A 41 -15.72 -7.19 -4.29
C LEU A 41 -17.08 -7.65 -3.77
N LEU A 42 -17.48 -7.24 -2.57
CA LEU A 42 -18.78 -7.59 -1.99
C LEU A 42 -19.94 -7.14 -2.89
N LEU A 43 -19.88 -5.90 -3.39
CA LEU A 43 -20.87 -5.37 -4.31
C LEU A 43 -20.88 -6.14 -5.64
N ALA A 44 -19.71 -6.45 -6.19
CA ALA A 44 -19.58 -7.20 -7.44
C ALA A 44 -20.19 -8.60 -7.32
N VAL A 45 -19.92 -9.31 -6.23
CA VAL A 45 -20.52 -10.62 -5.92
C VAL A 45 -22.03 -10.49 -5.75
N GLY A 46 -22.51 -9.48 -5.02
CA GLY A 46 -23.95 -9.23 -4.85
C GLY A 46 -24.66 -9.00 -6.17
N VAL A 47 -24.08 -8.21 -7.07
CA VAL A 47 -24.60 -7.97 -8.42
C VAL A 47 -24.62 -9.28 -9.22
N PHE A 48 -23.56 -10.08 -9.18
CA PHE A 48 -23.49 -11.37 -9.86
C PHE A 48 -24.61 -12.32 -9.41
N VAL A 49 -24.82 -12.44 -8.09
CA VAL A 49 -25.92 -13.25 -7.53
C VAL A 49 -27.28 -12.74 -8.01
N LEU A 50 -27.50 -11.43 -8.00
CA LEU A 50 -28.75 -10.84 -8.51
C LEU A 50 -28.96 -11.11 -10.00
N GLN A 51 -27.90 -11.02 -10.82
CA GLN A 51 -27.96 -11.34 -12.25
C GLN A 51 -28.32 -12.81 -12.47
N TYR A 52 -27.75 -13.71 -11.66
CA TYR A 52 -28.05 -15.13 -11.71
C TYR A 52 -29.52 -15.42 -11.38
N VAL A 53 -30.02 -14.89 -10.26
CA VAL A 53 -31.41 -15.07 -9.82
C VAL A 53 -32.42 -14.46 -10.81
N ARG A 54 -32.06 -13.35 -11.47
CA ARG A 54 -32.91 -12.69 -12.47
C ARG A 54 -32.85 -13.36 -13.86
N GLY A 55 -32.07 -14.43 -14.03
CA GLY A 55 -31.96 -15.15 -15.30
C GLY A 55 -31.18 -14.40 -16.38
N PHE A 56 -30.34 -13.42 -16.02
CA PHE A 56 -29.56 -12.61 -16.97
C PHE A 56 -28.58 -13.45 -17.80
N TRP A 57 -28.22 -14.63 -17.29
CA TRP A 57 -27.32 -15.58 -17.94
C TRP A 57 -28.04 -16.66 -18.76
N ALA A 58 -29.38 -16.60 -18.86
CA ALA A 58 -30.15 -17.56 -19.64
C ALA A 58 -29.80 -17.46 -21.13
N GLY A 59 -29.42 -18.58 -21.74
CA GLY A 59 -28.98 -18.63 -23.13
C GLY A 59 -27.49 -18.33 -23.35
N LEU A 60 -26.74 -17.99 -22.31
CA LEU A 60 -25.28 -17.89 -22.35
C LEU A 60 -24.62 -19.22 -21.97
N GLY A 61 -23.39 -19.43 -22.44
CA GLY A 61 -22.63 -20.64 -22.17
C GLY A 61 -21.98 -20.64 -20.77
N PRO A 62 -21.57 -21.82 -20.27
CA PRO A 62 -20.83 -21.91 -19.00
C PRO A 62 -19.53 -21.08 -19.01
N THR A 63 -18.90 -20.94 -20.18
CA THR A 63 -17.69 -20.13 -20.38
C THR A 63 -17.92 -18.65 -20.12
N ASP A 64 -19.09 -18.11 -20.46
CA ASP A 64 -19.42 -16.70 -20.25
C ASP A 64 -19.55 -16.40 -18.74
N VAL A 65 -20.25 -17.28 -18.03
CA VAL A 65 -20.43 -17.19 -16.57
C VAL A 65 -19.09 -17.33 -15.85
N PHE A 66 -18.26 -18.29 -16.26
CA PHE A 66 -16.95 -18.52 -15.65
C PHE A 66 -15.99 -17.36 -15.90
N THR A 67 -15.99 -16.81 -17.11
CA THR A 67 -15.17 -15.63 -17.44
C THR A 67 -15.60 -14.42 -16.61
N ASN A 68 -16.90 -14.23 -16.39
CA ASN A 68 -17.39 -13.17 -15.51
C ASN A 68 -16.94 -13.35 -14.05
N LEU A 69 -17.00 -14.58 -13.52
CA LEU A 69 -16.48 -14.91 -12.21
C LEU A 69 -14.98 -14.64 -12.08
N LEU A 70 -14.19 -14.99 -13.11
CA LEU A 70 -12.76 -14.69 -13.14
C LEU A 70 -12.50 -13.18 -13.03
N TYR A 71 -13.26 -12.36 -13.76
CA TYR A 71 -13.13 -10.90 -13.63
C TYR A 71 -13.47 -10.40 -12.23
N ILE A 72 -14.48 -10.97 -11.56
CA ILE A 72 -14.81 -10.60 -10.17
C ILE A 72 -13.67 -10.96 -9.22
N VAL A 73 -13.08 -12.14 -9.39
CA VAL A 73 -11.94 -12.62 -8.59
C VAL A 73 -10.66 -11.81 -8.86
N GLU A 74 -10.47 -11.28 -10.06
CA GLU A 74 -9.31 -10.45 -10.40
C GLU A 74 -9.33 -9.06 -9.73
N ARG A 75 -10.52 -8.49 -9.49
CA ARG A 75 -10.68 -7.14 -8.90
C ARG A 75 -9.87 -6.88 -7.62
N PRO A 76 -9.90 -7.75 -6.59
CA PRO A 76 -9.18 -7.51 -5.34
C PRO A 76 -7.65 -7.48 -5.52
N PHE A 77 -7.09 -8.10 -6.56
CA PHE A 77 -5.63 -8.12 -6.75
C PHE A 77 -5.06 -6.70 -6.90
N ARG A 78 -5.78 -5.79 -7.56
CA ARG A 78 -5.38 -4.38 -7.65
C ARG A 78 -5.33 -3.73 -6.27
N GLY A 79 -6.33 -3.98 -5.44
CA GLY A 79 -6.37 -3.52 -4.05
C GLY A 79 -5.21 -4.05 -3.22
N VAL A 80 -4.88 -5.34 -3.37
CA VAL A 80 -3.74 -5.96 -2.69
C VAL A 80 -2.42 -5.32 -3.11
N VAL A 81 -2.22 -5.06 -4.41
CA VAL A 81 -1.01 -4.38 -4.91
C VAL A 81 -0.88 -2.99 -4.29
N TYR A 82 -1.95 -2.19 -4.28
CA TYR A 82 -1.90 -0.86 -3.66
C TYR A 82 -1.68 -0.92 -2.15
N PHE A 83 -2.30 -1.88 -1.46
CA PHE A 83 -2.08 -2.10 -0.04
C PHE A 83 -0.60 -2.40 0.26
N ILE A 84 -0.01 -3.35 -0.47
CA ILE A 84 1.39 -3.73 -0.30
C ILE A 84 2.32 -2.57 -0.64
N ALA A 85 2.04 -1.81 -1.70
CA ALA A 85 2.84 -0.66 -2.08
C ALA A 85 2.86 0.42 -0.98
N LEU A 86 1.69 0.77 -0.43
CA LEU A 86 1.60 1.75 0.66
C LEU A 86 2.27 1.27 1.95
N GLN A 87 2.11 -0.01 2.29
CA GLN A 87 2.80 -0.64 3.41
C GLN A 87 4.33 -0.62 3.22
N ALA A 88 4.80 -0.92 2.02
CA ALA A 88 6.21 -0.90 1.68
C ALA A 88 6.79 0.52 1.78
N ILE A 89 6.07 1.54 1.29
CA ILE A 89 6.48 2.94 1.39
C ILE A 89 6.61 3.36 2.86
N GLY A 90 5.61 3.08 3.70
CA GLY A 90 5.66 3.41 5.13
C GLY A 90 6.86 2.77 5.81
N LYS A 91 7.10 1.47 5.59
CA LYS A 91 8.26 0.76 6.16
C LYS A 91 9.60 1.26 5.63
N ALA A 92 9.68 1.55 4.33
CA ALA A 92 10.91 2.08 3.72
C ALA A 92 11.30 3.43 4.34
N LEU A 93 10.33 4.32 4.55
CA LEU A 93 10.56 5.61 5.22
C LEU A 93 11.12 5.44 6.64
N LEU A 94 10.58 4.49 7.41
CA LEU A 94 11.08 4.20 8.77
C LEU A 94 12.49 3.60 8.76
N ILE A 95 12.79 2.69 7.82
CA ILE A 95 14.12 2.11 7.67
C ILE A 95 15.15 3.19 7.35
N LEU A 96 14.85 4.10 6.43
CA LEU A 96 15.74 5.21 6.07
C LEU A 96 16.01 6.13 7.27
N MET A 97 14.98 6.41 8.07
CA MET A 97 15.10 7.18 9.31
C MET A 97 16.02 6.49 10.33
N ASP A 98 15.85 5.17 10.54
CA ASP A 98 16.69 4.40 11.46
C ASP A 98 18.16 4.35 11.00
N MET A 99 18.39 4.24 9.69
CA MET A 99 19.74 4.29 9.09
C MET A 99 20.41 5.65 9.32
N GLU A 100 19.66 6.75 9.15
CA GLU A 100 20.16 8.10 9.40
C GLU A 100 20.54 8.28 10.88
N ASP A 101 19.66 7.87 11.80
CA ASP A 101 19.91 7.97 13.23
C ASP A 101 21.12 7.13 13.68
N ASN A 102 21.32 5.94 13.10
CA ASN A 102 22.51 5.12 13.35
C ASN A 102 23.80 5.77 12.82
N THR A 103 23.76 6.34 11.62
CA THR A 103 24.91 7.03 11.03
C THR A 103 25.32 8.24 11.85
N ARG A 104 24.35 9.01 12.37
CA ARG A 104 24.60 10.12 13.30
C ARG A 104 25.22 9.66 14.61
N ARG A 105 24.73 8.56 15.20
CA ARG A 105 25.30 8.00 16.44
C ARG A 105 26.74 7.52 16.23
N ALA A 106 27.02 6.91 15.10
CA ALA A 106 28.37 6.44 14.76
C ALA A 106 29.37 7.58 14.62
N ALA A 107 28.96 8.71 14.03
CA ALA A 107 29.85 9.85 13.80
C ALA A 107 30.03 10.79 15.01
N ARG A 108 29.23 10.61 16.07
CA ARG A 108 29.44 11.27 17.37
C ARG A 108 30.38 10.49 18.30
N LYS A 109 30.75 9.25 17.94
CA LYS A 109 31.77 8.45 18.62
C LYS A 109 33.12 8.66 17.94
#